data_AF-A0ABD0XX49-F1
#
_entry.id   AF-A0ABD0XX49-F1
#
_cell.length_a   1.000
_cell.length_b   1.000
_cell.length_c   1.000
_cell.angle_alpha   90.00
_cell.angle_beta   90.00
_cell.angle_gamma   90.00
#
_symmetry.space_group_name_H-M   'P 1'
#
loop_
_entity.id
_entity.type
_entity.pdbx_description
1 polymer ?
#
loop_
_entity_poly.entity_id
_entity_poly.type
_entity_poly.pdbx_seq_one_letter_code
_entity_poly.pdbx_strand_id
1 'polypeptide(L)'
;MLVRELVRGEEVQSEPQLQAVVLTCLYLSYSYMGNEISYPLKPFLVEDSKERFWDRCLLIVNTLSRSMLRINAEPAFFTEIFTELKACGSSGGCSAGGVGPTTAA
;
A
#
# COMPACT_ATOMS: atom_id res chain seq x y z
N MET A 1 4.66 -3.30 0.17
CA MET A 1 4.58 -4.39 -0.82
C MET A 1 3.24 -4.40 -1.55
N LEU A 2 2.11 -4.84 -0.96
CA LEU A 2 0.81 -4.89 -1.69
C LEU A 2 0.43 -3.56 -2.36
N VAL A 3 0.43 -2.46 -1.60
CA VAL A 3 0.10 -1.12 -2.11
C VAL A 3 1.06 -0.68 -3.22
N ARG A 4 2.36 -0.98 -3.10
CA ARG A 4 3.38 -0.63 -4.12
C ARG A 4 3.08 -1.30 -5.47
N GLU A 5 2.62 -2.54 -5.44
CA GLU A 5 2.33 -3.30 -6.66
C GLU A 5 0.99 -2.92 -7.29
N LEU A 6 0.00 -2.53 -6.49
CA LEU A 6 -1.36 -2.22 -6.95
C LEU A 6 -1.61 -0.75 -7.26
N VAL A 7 -0.90 0.17 -6.60
CA VAL A 7 -1.06 1.60 -6.80
C VAL A 7 0.05 2.07 -7.72
N ARG A 8 -0.23 2.05 -9.03
CA ARG A 8 0.63 2.67 -10.05
C ARG A 8 0.14 4.09 -10.29
N GLY A 9 1.05 5.07 -10.25
CA GLY A 9 0.73 6.49 -10.14
C GLY A 9 -0.16 7.07 -11.25
N GLU A 10 -0.23 6.45 -12.42
CA GLU A 10 -1.07 6.90 -13.55
C GLU A 10 -2.46 6.23 -13.59
N GLU A 11 -2.69 5.15 -12.83
CA GLU A 11 -3.93 4.36 -12.88
C GLU A 11 -5.00 4.80 -11.88
N VAL A 12 -4.60 5.56 -10.84
CA VAL A 12 -5.51 6.07 -9.81
C VAL A 12 -5.96 7.48 -10.16
N GLN A 13 -7.24 7.61 -10.50
CA GLN A 13 -7.84 8.84 -11.02
C GLN A 13 -8.57 9.66 -9.95
N SER A 14 -8.77 9.12 -8.74
CA SER A 14 -9.47 9.80 -7.66
C SER A 14 -9.10 9.28 -6.26
N GLU A 15 -9.28 10.12 -5.25
CA GLU A 15 -9.07 9.76 -3.84
C GLU A 15 -9.95 8.57 -3.39
N PRO A 16 -11.26 8.49 -3.73
CA PRO A 16 -12.08 7.33 -3.37
C PRO A 16 -11.57 6.02 -3.99
N GLN A 17 -11.07 6.07 -5.23
CA GLN A 17 -10.48 4.91 -5.87
C GLN A 17 -9.20 4.47 -5.15
N LEU A 18 -8.35 5.42 -4.74
CA LEU A 18 -7.16 5.13 -3.95
C LEU A 18 -7.54 4.46 -2.62
N GLN A 19 -8.51 5.06 -1.91
CA GLN A 19 -8.99 4.56 -0.63
C GLN A 19 -9.52 3.12 -0.75
N ALA A 20 -10.30 2.84 -1.79
CA ALA A 20 -10.81 1.50 -2.08
C ALA A 20 -9.69 0.47 -2.28
N VAL A 21 -8.66 0.80 -3.07
CA VAL A 21 -7.52 -0.09 -3.32
C VAL A 21 -6.72 -0.32 -2.03
N VAL A 22 -6.43 0.74 -1.28
CA VAL A 22 -5.69 0.65 -0.02
C VAL A 22 -6.44 -0.16 1.02
N LEU A 23 -7.75 0.03 1.17
CA LEU A 23 -8.58 -0.75 2.09
C LEU A 23 -8.73 -2.21 1.66
N THR A 24 -8.75 -2.50 0.36
CA THR A 24 -8.70 -3.89 -0.14
C THR A 24 -7.36 -4.55 0.25
N CYS A 25 -6.23 -3.84 0.10
CA CYS A 25 -4.93 -4.33 0.53
C CYS A 25 -4.90 -4.57 2.06
N LEU A 26 -5.48 -3.65 2.82
CA LEU A 26 -5.55 -3.74 4.27
C LEU A 26 -6.39 -4.93 4.72
N TYR A 27 -7.56 -5.13 4.11
CA TYR A 27 -8.42 -6.28 4.37
C TYR A 27 -7.67 -7.60 4.18
N LEU A 28 -7.00 -7.78 3.05
CA LEU A 28 -6.21 -8.98 2.78
C LEU A 28 -5.02 -9.13 3.74
N SER A 29 -4.40 -8.03 4.16
CA SER A 29 -3.32 -8.06 5.16
C SER A 29 -3.84 -8.56 6.51
N TYR A 30 -5.02 -8.11 6.94
CA TYR A 30 -5.69 -8.65 8.13
C TYR A 30 -6.05 -10.13 7.94
N SER A 31 -6.62 -10.51 6.79
CA SER A 31 -6.97 -11.91 6.52
C SER A 31 -5.76 -12.85 6.48
N TYR A 32 -4.58 -12.36 6.10
CA TYR A 32 -3.39 -13.20 5.93
C TYR A 32 -2.43 -13.20 7.14
N MET A 33 -2.19 -12.03 7.75
CA MET A 33 -1.27 -11.88 8.90
C MET A 33 -1.98 -11.62 10.23
N GLY A 34 -3.31 -11.51 10.23
CA GLY A 34 -4.08 -11.26 11.44
C GLY A 34 -4.14 -12.49 12.36
N ASN A 35 -4.30 -12.23 13.66
CA ASN A 35 -4.42 -13.27 14.68
C ASN A 35 -5.84 -13.82 14.80
N GLU A 36 -6.85 -13.11 14.28
CA GLU A 36 -8.25 -13.53 14.35
C GLU A 36 -8.61 -14.42 13.16
N ILE A 37 -9.54 -15.36 13.38
CA ILE A 37 -10.01 -16.28 12.34
C ILE A 37 -10.79 -15.58 11.21
N SER A 38 -11.35 -14.40 11.46
CA SER A 38 -12.09 -13.63 10.45
C SER A 38 -12.19 -12.15 10.84
N TYR A 39 -12.35 -11.31 9.81
CA TYR A 39 -12.53 -9.87 9.97
C TYR A 39 -13.79 -9.42 9.23
N PRO A 40 -14.63 -8.55 9.83
CA PRO A 40 -15.85 -8.07 9.19
C PRO A 40 -15.51 -7.20 7.98
N LEU A 41 -16.29 -7.30 6.89
CA LEU A 41 -16.07 -6.52 5.66
C LEU A 41 -16.37 -5.02 5.82
N LYS A 42 -17.37 -4.68 6.64
CA LYS A 42 -17.96 -3.33 6.71
C LYS A 42 -16.93 -2.18 6.88
N PRO A 43 -15.86 -2.31 7.69
CA PRO A 43 -14.84 -1.26 7.82
C PRO A 43 -13.98 -1.02 6.56
N PHE A 44 -13.93 -1.98 5.64
CA PHE A 44 -13.03 -1.95 4.47
C PHE A 44 -13.77 -1.63 3.17
N LEU A 45 -15.10 -1.73 3.16
CA LEU A 45 -15.91 -1.48 1.98
C LEU A 45 -16.36 -0.02 1.93
N VAL A 46 -15.70 0.77 1.08
CA VAL A 46 -16.02 2.19 0.83
C VAL A 46 -16.68 2.45 -0.51
N GLU A 47 -16.85 1.41 -1.33
CA GLU A 47 -17.55 1.48 -2.62
C GLU A 47 -18.94 0.87 -2.53
N ASP A 48 -19.83 1.35 -3.40
CA ASP A 48 -21.21 0.85 -3.49
C ASP A 48 -21.28 -0.59 -4.03
N SER A 49 -20.31 -0.98 -4.87
CA SER A 49 -20.25 -2.32 -5.46
C SER A 49 -19.34 -3.26 -4.67
N LYS A 50 -19.95 -4.23 -3.99
CA LYS A 50 -19.25 -5.35 -3.34
C LYS A 50 -18.49 -6.23 -4.33
N GLU A 51 -19.01 -6.39 -5.55
CA GLU A 51 -18.40 -7.23 -6.58
C GLU A 51 -17.01 -6.69 -6.95
N ARG A 52 -16.89 -5.38 -7.17
CA ARG A 52 -15.59 -4.73 -7.47
C ARG A 52 -14.56 -4.95 -6.36
N PHE A 53 -15.00 -4.97 -5.09
CA PHE A 53 -14.13 -5.29 -3.97
C PHE A 53 -13.61 -6.72 -4.06
N TRP A 54 -14.50 -7.70 -4.28
CA TRP A 54 -14.12 -9.11 -4.37
C TRP A 54 -13.28 -9.44 -5.61
N ASP A 55 -13.58 -8.82 -6.76
CA ASP A 55 -12.78 -8.95 -7.98
C ASP A 55 -11.35 -8.47 -7.75
N ARG A 56 -11.17 -7.34 -7.06
CA ARG A 56 -9.82 -6.89 -6.66
C ARG A 56 -9.18 -7.84 -5.66
N CYS A 57 -9.91 -8.38 -4.68
CA CYS A 57 -9.36 -9.38 -3.77
C CYS A 57 -8.78 -10.58 -4.53
N LEU A 58 -9.55 -11.13 -5.48
CA LEU A 58 -9.11 -12.26 -6.32
C LEU A 58 -7.90 -11.90 -7.19
N LEU A 59 -7.89 -10.71 -7.79
CA LEU A 59 -6.75 -10.22 -8.56
C LEU A 59 -5.47 -10.18 -7.69
N ILE A 60 -5.57 -9.63 -6.48
CA ILE A 60 -4.43 -9.49 -5.56
C ILE A 60 -3.91 -10.87 -5.14
N VAL A 61 -4.79 -11.78 -4.74
CA VAL A 61 -4.39 -13.13 -4.33
C VAL A 61 -3.75 -13.87 -5.50
N ASN A 62 -4.32 -13.80 -6.70
CA ASN A 62 -3.78 -14.48 -7.87
C ASN A 62 -2.39 -13.94 -8.26
N THR A 63 -2.16 -12.64 -8.13
CA THR A 63 -0.91 -11.99 -8.58
C THR A 63 0.18 -11.93 -7.50
N LEU A 64 -0.19 -11.75 -6.22
CA LEU A 64 0.76 -11.44 -5.14
C LEU A 64 0.86 -12.53 -4.07
N SER A 65 0.08 -13.62 -4.12
CA SER A 65 0.15 -14.72 -3.13
C SER A 65 1.57 -15.26 -2.93
N ARG A 66 2.36 -15.39 -4.01
CA ARG A 66 3.76 -15.80 -3.93
C ARG A 66 4.58 -14.83 -3.09
N SER A 67 4.45 -13.53 -3.32
CA SER A 67 5.18 -12.49 -2.56
C SER A 67 4.71 -12.40 -1.12
N MET A 68 3.41 -12.64 -0.85
CA MET A 68 2.84 -12.71 0.50
C MET A 68 3.41 -13.89 1.31
N LEU A 69 3.62 -15.05 0.68
CA LEU A 69 4.31 -16.16 1.33
C LEU A 69 5.81 -15.88 1.49
N ARG A 70 6.44 -15.36 0.44
CA ARG A 70 7.88 -15.09 0.38
C ARG A 70 8.34 -14.14 1.47
N ILE A 71 7.57 -13.09 1.79
CA ILE A 71 7.93 -12.13 2.85
C ILE A 71 7.96 -12.77 4.24
N ASN A 72 7.25 -13.88 4.45
CA ASN A 72 7.29 -14.66 5.68
C ASN A 72 8.37 -15.74 5.67
N ALA A 73 8.66 -16.32 4.50
CA ALA A 73 9.62 -17.41 4.35
C ALA A 73 11.08 -16.94 4.24
N GLU A 74 11.32 -15.76 3.66
CA GLU A 74 12.66 -15.25 3.34
C GLU A 74 12.98 -13.96 4.10
N PRO A 75 13.81 -14.01 5.17
CA PRO A 75 14.19 -12.83 5.94
C PRO A 75 14.89 -11.74 5.11
N ALA A 76 15.64 -12.13 4.07
CA ALA A 76 16.29 -11.21 3.16
C ALA A 76 15.28 -10.38 2.36
N PHE A 77 14.22 -11.03 1.86
CA PHE A 77 13.15 -10.36 1.13
C PHE A 77 12.35 -9.41 2.03
N PHE A 78 12.07 -9.80 3.29
CA PHE A 78 11.51 -8.87 4.27
C PHE A 78 12.39 -7.64 4.47
N THR A 79 13.70 -7.84 4.65
CA THR A 79 14.66 -6.76 4.87
C THR A 79 14.73 -5.80 3.68
N GLU A 80 14.67 -6.32 2.46
CA GLU A 80 14.60 -5.55 1.21
C GLU A 80 13.37 -4.63 1.20
N ILE A 81 12.17 -5.21 1.34
CA ILE A 81 10.90 -4.48 1.36
C ILE A 81 10.85 -3.45 2.50
N PHE A 82 11.38 -3.79 3.68
CA PHE A 82 11.46 -2.87 4.81
C PHE A 82 12.40 -1.68 4.53
N THR A 83 13.53 -1.94 3.87
CA THR A 83 14.51 -0.90 3.52
C THR A 83 13.95 0.07 2.50
N GLU A 84 13.28 -0.43 1.47
CA GLU A 84 12.59 0.40 0.48
C GLU A 84 11.50 1.27 1.13
N LEU A 85 10.71 0.71 2.05
CA LEU A 85 9.67 1.46 2.75
C LEU A 85 10.26 2.64 3.53
N LYS A 86 11.41 2.45 4.19
CA LYS A 86 12.12 3.55 4.88
C LYS A 86 12.62 4.62 3.89
N ALA A 87 13.03 4.22 2.69
CA ALA A 87 13.50 5.15 1.68
C ALA A 87 12.39 6.11 1.24
N CYS A 88 11.14 5.65 1.13
CA CYS A 88 9.98 6.50 0.80
C CYS A 88 9.75 7.64 1.80
N GLY A 89 10.09 7.44 3.09
CA GLY A 89 10.01 8.49 4.11
C GLY A 89 11.20 9.46 4.09
N SER A 90 12.32 9.07 3.50
CA SER A 90 13.55 9.87 3.44
C SER A 90 13.60 10.78 2.20
N SER A 91 12.87 10.43 1.14
CA SER A 91 12.72 11.25 -0.07
C SER A 91 11.67 12.38 0.06
N GLY A 92 11.05 12.54 1.24
CA GLY A 92 10.09 13.60 1.57
C GLY A 92 10.71 14.96 1.97
N GLY A 93 12.03 15.14 1.81
CA GLY A 93 12.65 16.46 1.87
C GLY A 93 12.28 17.30 0.65
N CYS A 94 11.02 17.75 0.58
CA CYS A 94 10.62 18.80 -0.34
C CYS A 94 11.54 20.00 -0.13
N SER A 95 12.43 20.27 -1.08
CA SER A 95 12.99 21.60 -1.29
C SER A 95 11.85 22.55 -1.65
N ALA A 96 11.14 23.04 -0.63
CA ALA A 96 10.43 24.31 -0.73
C ALA A 96 11.51 25.39 -0.86
N GLY A 97 11.53 26.07 -2.00
CA GLY A 97 12.41 27.22 -2.22
C GLY A 97 12.22 28.28 -1.14
N GLY A 98 13.32 28.94 -0.75
CA GLY A 98 13.29 29.94 0.30
C GLY A 98 14.61 30.67 0.53
N VAL A 99 14.95 31.53 -0.44
CA VAL A 99 15.75 32.77 -0.32
C VAL A 99 17.27 32.62 -0.08
N GLY A 100 18.03 33.13 -1.04
CA GLY A 100 19.49 33.18 -1.02
C GLY A 100 20.09 34.09 0.07
N PRO A 101 21.43 34.12 0.19
CA PRO A 101 22.11 34.91 1.19
C PRO A 101 22.08 36.39 0.79
N THR A 102 21.22 37.17 1.44
CA THR A 102 21.40 38.62 1.53
C THR A 102 21.63 39.01 2.97
N THR A 103 22.90 39.22 3.31
CA THR A 103 23.31 40.29 4.22
C THR A 103 24.74 40.68 3.88
N ALA A 104 24.84 41.78 3.13
CA ALA A 104 25.97 42.69 3.18
C ALA A 104 25.71 43.70 4.31
N ALA A 105 26.67 43.87 5.21
CA ALA A 105 27.08 45.11 5.87
C ALA A 105 28.18 44.78 6.88
#